data_AF-A0A955QH66-F1
#
_entry.id   AF-A0A955QH66-F1
#
_cell.length_a   1.000
_cell.length_b   1.000
_cell.length_c   1.000
_cell.angle_alpha   90.00
_cell.angle_beta   90.00
_cell.angle_gamma   90.00
#
_symmetry.space_group_name_H-M   'P 1'
#
loop_
_entity.id
_entity.type
_entity.pdbx_description
1 polymer ?
#
loop_
_entity_poly.entity_id
_entity_poly.type
_entity_poly.pdbx_seq_one_letter_code
_entity_poly.pdbx_strand_id
1 'polypeptide(L)' 'SHPSFLDGRVGKIRLNGQPAGFIGEFHPEVLEAWQINMPTSGFEFQIL' A
#
# COMPACT_ATOMS: atom_id res chain seq x y z
N SER A 1 -5.40 1.83 8.05
CA SER A 1 -4.71 2.81 7.20
C SER A 1 -3.21 2.56 7.22
N HIS A 2 -2.52 3.04 6.19
CA HIS A 2 -1.06 3.10 6.11
C HIS A 2 -0.74 4.39 5.33
N PRO A 3 0.17 5.25 5.82
CA PRO A 3 0.32 6.64 5.34
C PRO A 3 0.70 6.75 3.87
N SER A 4 1.39 5.75 3.32
CA SER A 4 1.77 5.74 1.90
C SER A 4 0.58 5.53 0.94
N PHE A 5 -0.57 5.09 1.44
CA PHE A 5 -1.72 4.73 0.61
C PHE A 5 -2.90 5.69 0.83
N LEU A 6 -3.78 5.79 -0.16
CA LEU A 6 -5.02 6.54 -0.08
C LEU A 6 -5.93 5.94 1.01
N ASP A 7 -6.48 6.80 1.86
CA ASP A 7 -7.36 6.34 2.93
C ASP A 7 -8.61 5.65 2.34
N GLY A 8 -9.06 4.58 2.98
CA GLY A 8 -10.12 3.72 2.47
C GLY A 8 -9.74 2.82 1.28
N ARG A 9 -8.55 2.97 0.67
CA ARG A 9 -8.06 2.14 -0.45
C ARG A 9 -6.80 1.36 -0.10
N VAL A 10 -6.73 0.88 1.14
CA VAL A 10 -5.62 0.06 1.65
C VAL A 10 -6.14 -1.07 2.52
N GLY A 11 -5.62 -2.28 2.28
CA GLY A 11 -5.92 -3.51 3.02
C GLY A 11 -4.68 -4.07 3.71
N LYS A 12 -4.90 -4.70 4.88
CA LYS A 12 -3.87 -5.53 5.55
C LYS A 12 -3.90 -6.93 4.95
N ILE A 13 -2.74 -7.41 4.51
CA ILE A 13 -2.55 -8.81 4.14
C ILE A 13 -2.38 -9.63 5.43
N ARG A 14 -3.06 -10.77 5.52
CA ARG A 14 -2.93 -11.72 6.62
C ARG A 14 -2.58 -13.10 6.10
N LEU A 15 -1.58 -13.74 6.70
CA LEU A 15 -1.22 -15.13 6.46
C LEU A 15 -1.42 -15.91 7.76
N ASN A 16 -2.19 -17.00 7.72
CA ASN A 16 -2.52 -17.80 8.92
C ASN A 16 -3.08 -16.94 10.08
N GLY A 17 -3.88 -15.93 9.76
CA GLY A 17 -4.47 -14.99 10.74
C GLY A 17 -3.52 -13.90 11.25
N GLN A 18 -2.21 -14.02 11.01
CA GLN A 18 -1.19 -13.05 11.40
C GLN A 18 -1.03 -11.94 10.36
N PRO A 19 -0.78 -10.68 10.78
CA PRO A 19 -0.42 -9.60 9.86
C PRO A 19 0.84 -9.97 9.07
N ALA A 20 0.77 -9.87 7.75
CA ALA A 20 1.88 -10.19 6.87
C ALA A 20 2.30 -9.00 5.98
N GLY A 21 1.46 -7.97 5.86
CA GLY A 21 1.77 -6.83 4.99
C GLY A 21 0.59 -5.95 4.64
N PHE A 22 0.72 -5.19 3.55
CA PHE A 22 -0.29 -4.27 3.03
C PHE A 22 -0.41 -4.35 1.50
N ILE A 23 -1.59 -4.02 0.99
CA ILE A 23 -1.85 -3.78 -0.43
C ILE A 23 -2.77 -2.55 -0.56
N GLY A 24 -2.51 -1.68 -1.53
CA GLY A 24 -3.37 -0.52 -1.73
C GLY A 24 -2.93 0.38 -2.87
N GLU A 25 -3.68 1.44 -3.08
CA GLU A 25 -3.35 2.53 -4.02
C GLU A 25 -2.58 3.62 -3.30
N PHE A 26 -1.46 4.06 -3.89
CA PHE A 26 -0.60 5.06 -3.26
C PHE A 26 -1.32 6.41 -3.13
N HIS A 27 -0.98 7.15 -2.08
CA HIS A 27 -1.45 8.53 -1.92
C HIS A 27 -0.86 9.41 -3.05
N PRO A 28 -1.61 10.35 -3.63
CA PRO A 28 -1.12 11.22 -4.70
C PRO A 28 0.19 11.94 -4.36
N GLU A 29 0.35 12.39 -3.11
CA GLU A 29 1.61 13.02 -2.63
C GLU A 29 2.83 12.08 -2.73
N VAL A 30 2.64 10.77 -2.52
CA VAL A 30 3.71 9.78 -2.70
C VAL A 30 4.03 9.66 -4.19
N LEU A 31 3.02 9.57 -5.06
CA LEU A 31 3.26 9.47 -6.50
C LEU A 31 3.98 10.72 -7.05
N GLU A 32 3.59 11.90 -6.58
CA GLU A 32 4.21 13.18 -6.96
C GLU A 32 5.67 13.27 -6.52
N ALA A 33 5.99 12.87 -5.27
CA ALA A 33 7.37 12.86 -4.77
C ALA A 33 8.30 11.97 -5.60
N TRP A 34 7.76 10.96 -6.27
CA TRP A 34 8.49 10.02 -7.12
C TRP A 34 8.28 10.26 -8.63
N GLN A 35 7.61 11.36 -9.03
CA GLN A 35 7.34 11.73 -10.42
C GLN A 35 6.57 10.64 -11.21
N ILE A 36 5.68 9.91 -10.53
CA ILE A 36 4.83 8.88 -11.13
C ILE A 36 3.50 9.53 -11.53
N ASN A 37 3.26 9.66 -12.83
CA ASN A 37 2.11 10.40 -13.38
C ASN A 37 0.84 9.56 -13.53
N MET A 38 0.85 8.30 -13.10
CA MET A 38 -0.28 7.39 -13.25
C MET A 38 -0.70 6.82 -11.90
N PRO A 39 -2.02 6.66 -11.64
CA PRO A 39 -2.49 5.94 -10.45
C PRO A 39 -1.81 4.58 -10.35
N THR A 40 -1.20 4.31 -9.21
CA THR A 40 -0.38 3.11 -9.01
C THR A 40 -0.79 2.42 -7.72
N SER A 41 -0.94 1.10 -7.80
CA SER A 41 -1.14 0.23 -6.65
C SER A 41 0.17 -0.48 -6.31
N GLY A 42 0.39 -0.73 -5.03
CA GLY A 42 1.54 -1.47 -4.52
C GLY A 42 1.12 -2.45 -3.44
N PHE A 43 2.01 -3.40 -3.17
CA PHE A 43 1.90 -4.28 -2.03
C PHE A 43 3.28 -4.52 -1.42
N GLU A 44 3.30 -4.83 -0.14
CA GLU A 44 4.46 -5.30 0.60
C GLU A 44 3.98 -6.43 1.51
N PHE A 45 4.72 -7.53 1.57
CA PHE A 45 4.49 -8.54 2.59
C PHE A 45 5.77 -9.29 2.94
N GLN A 46 5.83 -9.73 4.20
CA GLN A 46 6.92 -10.52 4.72
C GLN A 46 6.61 -12.02 4.58
N ILE A 47 7.57 -12.76 4.04
CA ILE A 47 7.45 -14.19 3.69
C ILE A 47 8.19 -15.10 4.68
N LEU A 48 8.78 -14.53 5.74
CA LEU A 48 9.66 -15.17 6.72
C LEU A 48 9.19 -14.88 8.14
#